data_AF-M9XGN6-F1
#
_entry.id   AF-M9XGN6-F1
#
_cell.length_a   1.000
_cell.length_b   1.000
_cell.length_c   1.000
_cell.angle_alpha   90.00
_cell.angle_beta   90.00
_cell.angle_gamma   90.00
#
_symmetry.space_group_name_H-M   'P 1'
#
loop_
_entity.id
_entity.type
_entity.pdbx_description
1 polymer ?
#
loop_
_entity_poly.entity_id
_entity_poly.type
_entity_poly.pdbx_seq_one_letter_code
_entity_poly.pdbx_strand_id
1 'polypeptide(L)' 'MEVAMRIEVAVVMQVRVPEDTDLEDLSLEIDEEGLRFVSKGQVVAGASQIEDYYIDGIGSEEDDKDNWEEEEDEQ' A
#
# COMPACT_ATOMS: atom_id res chain seq x y z
N MET A 1 25.37 7.39 17.52
CA MET A 1 25.03 6.90 16.17
C MET A 1 23.55 6.57 16.24
N GLU A 2 22.69 7.38 15.62
CA GLU A 2 21.29 7.00 15.45
C GLU A 2 21.27 5.86 14.43
N VAL A 3 20.87 4.67 14.88
CA VAL A 3 20.66 3.53 14.02
C VAL A 3 19.27 3.75 13.41
N ALA A 4 19.21 4.13 12.14
CA ALA A 4 17.94 4.22 11.45
C ALA A 4 17.41 2.80 11.25
N MET A 5 16.31 2.47 11.92
CA MET A 5 15.64 1.18 11.76
C MET A 5 14.85 1.21 10.46
N ARG A 6 15.12 0.24 9.58
CA ARG A 6 14.31 0.00 8.38
C ARG A 6 13.22 -1.00 8.72
N ILE A 7 12.00 -0.69 8.30
CA ILE A 7 10.85 -1.58 8.39
C ILE A 7 10.29 -1.82 6.99
N GLU A 8 9.69 -2.99 6.80
CA GLU A 8 8.93 -3.33 5.61
C GLU A 8 7.47 -3.52 6.02
N VAL A 9 6.57 -2.87 5.28
CA VAL A 9 5.15 -2.82 5.64
C VAL A 9 4.31 -3.09 4.40
N ALA A 10 3.44 -4.08 4.49
CA ALA A 10 2.39 -4.32 3.50
C ALA A 10 1.10 -3.63 3.96
N VAL A 11 0.53 -2.78 3.10
CA VAL A 11 -0.68 -2.02 3.40
C VAL A 11 -1.73 -2.29 2.33
N VAL A 12 -2.92 -2.66 2.77
CA VAL A 12 -4.13 -2.71 1.95
C VAL A 12 -4.93 -1.45 2.22
N MET A 13 -5.34 -0.73 1.18
CA MET A 13 -6.08 0.54 1.29
C MET A 13 -7.42 0.46 0.56
N GLN A 14 -8.45 1.07 1.14
CA GLN A 14 -9.73 1.32 0.48
C GLN A 14 -9.82 2.80 0.10
N VAL A 15 -9.92 3.09 -1.19
CA VAL A 15 -9.82 4.46 -1.71
C VAL A 15 -10.97 4.74 -2.67
N ARG A 16 -11.62 5.90 -2.49
CA ARG A 16 -12.62 6.37 -3.44
C ARG A 16 -11.95 7.01 -4.65
N VAL A 17 -12.30 6.50 -5.82
CA VAL A 17 -11.94 7.06 -7.13
C VAL A 17 -13.22 7.39 -7.91
N PRO A 18 -13.16 8.33 -8.88
CA PRO A 18 -14.25 8.57 -9.83
C PRO A 18 -14.71 7.29 -10.54
N GLU A 19 -16.01 7.19 -10.85
CA GLU A 19 -16.60 6.01 -11.48
C GLU A 19 -16.06 5.72 -12.90
N ASP A 20 -15.54 6.74 -13.57
CA ASP A 20 -14.94 6.67 -14.90
C ASP A 20 -13.42 6.41 -14.89
N THR A 21 -12.85 6.17 -13.71
CA THR A 21 -11.42 5.85 -13.55
C THR A 21 -11.09 4.54 -14.26
N ASP A 22 -10.04 4.55 -15.07
CA ASP A 22 -9.50 3.34 -15.69
C ASP A 22 -8.60 2.60 -14.69
N LEU A 23 -9.10 1.47 -14.17
CA LEU A 23 -8.41 0.69 -13.15
C LEU A 23 -7.23 -0.11 -13.72
N GLU A 24 -7.20 -0.41 -15.02
CA GLU A 24 -6.11 -1.17 -15.64
C GLU A 24 -4.82 -0.34 -15.72
N ASP A 25 -4.94 0.99 -15.78
CA ASP A 25 -3.84 1.96 -15.83
C ASP A 25 -3.62 2.66 -14.47
N LEU A 26 -4.24 2.16 -13.40
CA LEU A 26 -4.11 2.76 -12.08
C LEU A 26 -2.72 2.50 -11.50
N SER A 27 -2.06 3.57 -11.07
CA SER A 27 -0.76 3.54 -10.42
C SER A 27 -0.75 4.35 -9.13
N LEU A 28 0.13 3.96 -8.21
CA LEU A 28 0.37 4.65 -6.95
C LEU A 28 1.69 5.41 -7.05
N GLU A 29 1.64 6.71 -6.78
CA GLU A 29 2.82 7.57 -6.68
C GLU A 29 2.97 8.07 -5.24
N ILE A 30 4.22 8.04 -4.74
CA ILE A 30 4.58 8.54 -3.42
C ILE A 30 5.82 9.43 -3.58
N ASP A 31 5.69 10.70 -3.24
CA ASP A 31 6.78 11.68 -3.29
C ASP A 31 6.74 12.65 -2.08
N GLU A 32 7.45 13.76 -2.17
CA GLU A 32 7.50 14.79 -1.11
C GLU A 32 6.15 15.46 -0.84
N GLU A 33 5.24 15.47 -1.83
CA GLU A 33 3.88 16.01 -1.69
C GLU A 33 2.91 14.99 -1.06
N GLY A 34 3.31 13.71 -1.04
CA GLY A 34 2.60 12.61 -0.39
C GLY A 34 2.13 11.54 -1.37
N LEU A 35 1.00 10.91 -1.04
CA LEU A 35 0.45 9.76 -1.75
C LEU A 35 -0.65 10.17 -2.74
N ARG A 36 -0.52 9.73 -4.00
CA ARG A 36 -1.47 10.00 -5.08
C ARG A 36 -1.75 8.75 -5.92
N PHE A 37 -2.99 8.60 -6.34
CA PHE A 37 -3.42 7.59 -7.30
C PHE A 37 -3.58 8.26 -8.67
N VAL A 38 -2.94 7.70 -9.68
CA VAL A 38 -2.88 8.25 -11.04
C VAL A 38 -3.42 7.23 -12.03
N SER A 39 -4.29 7.68 -12.93
CA SER A 39 -4.80 6.88 -14.06
C SER A 39 -4.79 7.77 -15.31
N LYS A 40 -4.27 7.25 -16.43
CA LYS A 40 -4.09 7.98 -17.70
C LYS A 40 -3.30 9.29 -17.56
N GLY A 41 -2.37 9.32 -16.62
CA GLY A 41 -1.56 10.51 -16.30
C GLY A 41 -2.33 11.61 -15.55
N GLN A 42 -3.53 11.34 -15.02
CA GLN A 42 -4.30 12.26 -14.21
C GLN A 42 -4.44 11.74 -12.78
N VAL A 43 -4.36 12.64 -11.80
CA VAL A 43 -4.61 12.30 -10.39
C VAL A 43 -6.11 12.07 -10.19
N VAL A 44 -6.46 10.86 -9.76
CA VAL A 44 -7.85 10.43 -9.54
C VAL A 44 -8.22 10.36 -8.06
N ALA A 45 -7.23 10.17 -7.18
CA ALA A 45 -7.39 10.24 -5.72
C ALA A 45 -6.07 10.60 -5.03
N GLY A 46 -6.15 11.10 -3.81
CA GLY A 46 -5.00 11.32 -2.92
C GLY A 46 -5.26 10.73 -1.54
N ALA A 47 -4.35 11.00 -0.60
CA ALA A 47 -4.46 10.49 0.78
C ALA A 47 -5.79 10.86 1.46
N SER A 48 -6.38 12.02 1.14
CA SER A 48 -7.67 12.46 1.70
C SER A 48 -8.88 11.63 1.26
N GLN A 49 -8.74 10.79 0.24
CA GLN A 49 -9.79 9.93 -0.31
C GLN A 49 -9.68 8.48 0.17
N ILE A 50 -8.67 8.17 1.00
CA ILE A 50 -8.57 6.90 1.70
C ILE A 50 -9.66 6.85 2.76
N GLU A 51 -10.54 5.86 2.67
CA GLU A 51 -11.63 5.67 3.64
C GLU A 51 -11.20 4.77 4.78
N ASP A 52 -10.39 3.76 4.46
CA ASP A 52 -9.90 2.78 5.41
C ASP A 52 -8.56 2.20 4.95
N TYR A 53 -7.80 1.66 5.89
CA TYR A 53 -6.54 0.97 5.63
C TYR A 53 -6.28 -0.15 6.64
N TYR A 54 -5.66 -1.21 6.16
CA TYR A 54 -5.23 -2.36 6.95
C TYR A 54 -3.74 -2.60 6.72
N ILE A 55 -3.02 -2.88 7.79
CA ILE A 55 -1.60 -3.24 7.74
C ILE A 55 -1.54 -4.75 7.91
N ASP A 56 -1.09 -5.43 6.86
CA ASP A 56 -1.03 -6.88 6.80
C ASP A 56 0.12 -7.44 7.64
N GLY A 57 1.23 -6.71 7.69
CA GLY A 57 2.36 -7.04 8.54
C GLY A 57 3.36 -5.90 8.61
N ILE A 58 4.13 -5.88 9.70
CA ILE A 58 5.30 -5.02 9.86
C ILE A 58 6.48 -5.95 10.15
N GLY A 59 7.40 -6.05 9.20
CA GLY A 59 8.65 -6.80 9.34
C GLY A 59 9.85 -5.86 9.50
N SER A 60 10.94 -6.39 10.05
CA SER A 60 12.26 -5.76 10.01
C SER A 60 13.24 -6.64 9.23
N GLU A 61 14.36 -6.10 8.75
CA GLU A 61 15.42 -6.87 8.05
C GLU A 61 15.98 -8.04 8.90
N GLU A 62 15.64 -8.13 10.20
CA GLU A 62 15.98 -9.25 11.08
C GLU A 62 14.91 -10.37 11.14
N ASP A 63 13.71 -10.15 10.60
CA ASP A 63 12.56 -11.07 10.62
C ASP A 63 12.45 -11.99 9.36
N ASP A 64 13.43 -11.92 8.45
CA ASP A 64 13.50 -12.63 7.16
C ASP A 64 13.66 -14.18 7.25
N LYS A 65 13.11 -14.83 8.28
CA LYS A 65 13.21 -16.29 8.42
C LYS A 65 11.91 -17.08 8.54
N ASP A 66 10.80 -16.56 9.05
CA ASP A 66 9.75 -17.48 9.50
C ASP A 66 8.29 -16.94 9.44
N ASN A 67 7.85 -16.27 8.35
CA ASN A 67 6.43 -15.85 8.32
C ASN A 67 5.75 -15.80 6.93
N TRP A 68 6.01 -16.81 6.08
CA TRP A 68 5.11 -17.14 4.97
C TRP A 68 4.36 -18.42 5.32
N GLU A 69 3.49 -18.39 6.34
CA GLU A 69 2.47 -19.43 6.50
C GLU A 69 1.36 -19.12 5.48
N GLU A 70 1.42 -19.75 4.31
CA GLU A 70 0.26 -19.99 3.46
C GLU A 70 -0.75 -20.74 4.34
N GLU A 71 -1.83 -20.09 4.77
CA GLU A 71 -2.97 -20.81 5.34
C GLU A 71 -3.57 -21.68 4.22
N GLU A 72 -3.18 -22.96 4.18
CA GLU A 72 -3.93 -23.99 3.46
C GLU A 72 -5.31 -24.10 4.12
N ASP A 73 -6.31 -23.42 3.53
CA ASP A 73 -7.71 -23.62 3.86
C ASP A 73 -8.11 -25.08 3.55
N GLU A 74 -8.04 -25.93 4.58
CA GLU A 74 -8.73 -27.22 4.63
C GLU A 74 -10.24 -26.99 4.77
N GLN A 75 -11.01 -27.21 3.68
CA GLN A 75 -12.34 -27.84 3.70
C GLN A 75 -12.87 -28.25 2.31
#